data_AF-A0A9D8DVA3-F1
#
_entry.id   AF-A0A9D8DVA3-F1
#
_cell.length_a   1.000
_cell.length_b   1.000
_cell.length_c   1.000
_cell.angle_alpha   90.00
_cell.angle_beta   90.00
_cell.angle_gamma   90.00
#
_symmetry.space_group_name_H-M   'P 1'
#
loop_
_entity.id
_entity.type
_entity.pdbx_description
1 polymer ?
#
loop_
_entity_poly.entity_id
_entity_poly.type
_entity_poly.pdbx_seq_one_letter_code
_entity_poly.pdbx_strand_id
1 'polypeptide(L)' 'MDRGVFTAWHEIVPHAGDQHTIYPDTLHWFQAGPEGAIVTEFSTRSTDEFDVFTDPDIRRVTVVTDS' A
#
# COMPACT_ATOMS: atom_id res chain seq x y z
N MET A 1 4.45 -7.68 -12.89
CA MET A 1 4.25 -7.85 -11.45
C MET A 1 4.35 -9.33 -11.15
N ASP A 2 5.14 -9.71 -10.14
CA ASP A 2 5.17 -11.10 -9.70
C ASP A 2 3.80 -11.43 -9.09
N ARG A 3 3.12 -12.44 -9.65
CA ARG A 3 1.74 -12.79 -9.28
C ARG A 3 1.65 -13.46 -7.91
N GLY A 4 2.76 -13.86 -7.30
CA GLY A 4 2.76 -14.64 -6.06
C GLY A 4 2.40 -13.85 -4.78
N VAL A 5 2.78 -12.57 -4.71
CA VAL A 5 2.70 -11.79 -3.46
C VAL A 5 1.55 -10.76 -3.44
N PHE A 6 1.04 -10.36 -4.60
CA PHE A 6 -0.16 -9.54 -4.70
C PHE A 6 -1.40 -10.44 -4.70
N THR A 7 -2.20 -10.40 -3.63
CA THR A 7 -3.31 -11.34 -3.43
C THR A 7 -4.69 -10.68 -3.37
N ALA A 8 -4.77 -9.36 -3.18
CA ALA A 8 -6.01 -8.59 -3.24
C ALA A 8 -6.29 -8.10 -4.67
N TRP A 9 -7.50 -8.30 -5.20
CA TRP A 9 -7.84 -8.01 -6.61
C TRP A 9 -9.19 -7.30 -6.81
N HIS A 10 -9.82 -6.82 -5.74
CA HIS A 10 -10.99 -5.96 -5.86
C HIS A 10 -10.53 -4.55 -6.26
N GLU A 11 -10.78 -4.17 -7.51
CA GLU A 11 -10.35 -2.89 -8.06
C GLU A 11 -11.33 -1.77 -7.73
N ILE A 12 -10.77 -0.62 -7.33
CA ILE A 12 -11.48 0.63 -7.14
C ILE A 12 -10.66 1.70 -7.87
N VAL A 13 -11.31 2.49 -8.71
CA VAL A 13 -10.69 3.57 -9.48
C VAL A 13 -11.17 4.92 -8.92
N PRO A 14 -10.49 5.48 -7.90
CA PRO A 14 -10.86 6.77 -7.36
C PRO A 14 -10.46 7.91 -8.30
N HIS A 15 -11.38 8.83 -8.54
CA HIS A 15 -11.13 10.11 -9.22
C HIS A 15 -10.81 11.21 -8.20
N ALA A 16 -10.40 12.39 -8.69
CA ALA A 16 -10.11 13.52 -7.84
C ALA A 16 -11.34 13.91 -6.98
N GLY A 17 -11.17 13.89 -5.66
CA GLY A 17 -12.23 14.17 -4.68
C GLY A 17 -12.99 12.94 -4.20
N ASP A 18 -12.81 11.77 -4.83
CA ASP A 18 -13.38 10.53 -4.32
C ASP A 18 -12.68 10.11 -3.01
N GLN A 19 -13.46 9.50 -2.12
CA GLN A 19 -12.97 8.95 -0.86
C GLN A 19 -13.28 7.47 -0.78
N HIS A 20 -12.32 6.70 -0.29
CA HIS A 20 -12.52 5.29 0.03
C HIS A 20 -11.98 4.98 1.43
N THR A 21 -12.72 4.16 2.18
CA THR A 21 -12.31 3.72 3.53
C THR A 21 -11.87 2.27 3.46
N ILE A 22 -10.61 2.02 3.81
CA ILE A 22 -10.06 0.68 3.98
C ILE A 22 -10.28 0.28 5.44
N TYR A 23 -10.95 -0.85 5.66
CA TYR A 23 -11.20 -1.36 7.01
C TYR A 23 -9.94 -2.04 7.60
N PRO A 24 -9.83 -2.13 8.94
CA PRO A 24 -8.73 -2.84 9.59
C PRO A 24 -8.55 -4.26 9.05
N ASP A 25 -7.31 -4.78 9.12
CA ASP A 25 -6.94 -6.14 8.70
C ASP A 25 -7.37 -6.52 7.27
N THR A 26 -7.45 -5.52 6.37
CA THR A 26 -7.80 -5.70 4.96
C THR A 26 -6.56 -5.52 4.09
N LEU A 27 -6.18 -6.57 3.35
CA LEU A 27 -5.11 -6.49 2.36
C LEU A 27 -5.48 -5.53 1.23
N HIS A 28 -4.56 -4.61 0.90
CA HIS A 28 -4.74 -3.64 -0.16
C HIS A 28 -3.39 -3.23 -0.75
N TRP A 29 -3.40 -2.85 -2.02
CA TRP A 29 -2.30 -2.23 -2.73
C TRP A 29 -2.89 -1.30 -3.78
N PHE A 30 -2.13 -0.32 -4.24
CA PHE A 30 -2.58 0.61 -5.26
C PHE A 30 -1.45 0.95 -6.22
N GLN A 31 -1.84 1.36 -7.42
CA GLN A 31 -0.93 1.82 -8.45
C GLN A 31 -1.50 3.09 -9.07
N ALA A 32 -0.68 4.13 -9.18
CA ALA A 32 -1.09 5.36 -9.85
C ALA A 32 -1.17 5.18 -11.38
N GLY A 33 -1.98 6.02 -12.03
CA GLY A 33 -2.00 6.12 -13.49
C GLY A 33 -0.74 6.77 -14.07
N PRO A 34 -0.67 6.94 -15.40
CA PRO A 34 0.50 7.49 -16.10
C PRO A 34 0.93 8.89 -15.65
N GLU A 35 0.00 9.69 -15.13
CA GLU A 35 0.24 11.06 -14.66
C GLU A 35 0.59 11.13 -13.17
N GLY A 36 0.67 9.98 -12.49
CA GLY A 36 0.81 9.91 -11.04
C GLY A 36 -0.52 10.14 -10.30
N ALA A 37 -0.45 10.23 -8.97
CA ALA A 37 -1.58 10.52 -8.11
C ALA A 37 -1.12 11.19 -6.81
N ILE A 38 -1.98 12.02 -6.21
CA ILE A 38 -1.84 12.51 -4.85
C ILE A 38 -2.97 11.91 -4.02
N VAL A 39 -2.61 11.26 -2.92
CA VAL A 39 -3.56 10.64 -1.98
C VAL A 39 -3.32 11.23 -0.60
N THR A 40 -4.40 11.62 0.07
CA THR A 40 -4.37 12.03 1.48
C THR A 40 -4.91 10.89 2.32
N GLU A 41 -4.13 10.41 3.29
CA GLU A 41 -4.56 9.40 4.24
C GLU A 41 -5.10 10.05 5.53
N PHE A 42 -6.23 9.54 6.00
CA PHE A 42 -6.73 9.79 7.35
C PHE A 42 -6.90 8.46 8.06
N SER A 43 -6.14 8.23 9.12
CA SER A 43 -6.19 7.01 9.91
C SER A 43 -6.39 7.31 11.39
N THR A 44 -6.64 6.25 12.16
CA THR A 44 -6.38 6.28 13.60
C THR A 44 -4.86 6.39 13.82
N ARG A 45 -4.34 6.01 14.99
CA ARG A 45 -2.89 6.06 15.20
C ARG A 45 -2.19 5.12 14.20
N SER A 46 -1.43 5.69 13.26
CA SER A 46 -0.57 4.93 12.38
C SER A 46 0.64 4.39 13.15
N THR A 47 0.89 3.10 13.00
CA THR A 47 2.01 2.37 13.63
C THR A 47 2.62 1.41 12.62
N ASP A 48 3.32 2.01 11.68
CA ASP A 48 4.30 1.47 10.75
C ASP A 48 4.93 0.10 11.10
N GLU A 49 5.41 -0.05 12.34
CA GLU A 49 6.08 -1.26 12.83
C GLU A 49 5.23 -2.54 12.83
N PHE A 50 3.91 -2.40 12.74
CA PHE A 50 2.96 -3.52 12.71
C PHE A 50 2.40 -3.81 11.32
N ASP A 51 2.84 -3.11 10.27
CA ASP A 51 2.38 -3.40 8.91
C ASP A 51 2.86 -4.79 8.48
N VAL A 52 1.91 -5.59 7.99
CA VAL A 52 2.16 -6.94 7.47
C VAL A 52 2.23 -6.87 5.95
N PHE A 53 3.39 -7.17 5.39
CA PHE A 53 3.58 -7.30 3.94
C PHE A 53 3.34 -8.75 3.51
N THR A 54 2.65 -8.92 2.38
CA THR A 54 2.44 -10.25 1.78
C THR A 54 3.69 -10.79 1.10
N ASP A 55 4.60 -9.90 0.70
CA ASP A 55 5.92 -10.25 0.18
C ASP A 55 6.91 -10.46 1.35
N PRO A 56 7.44 -11.69 1.54
CA PRO A 56 8.34 -12.00 2.66
C PRO A 56 9.72 -11.33 2.53
N ASP A 57 10.08 -10.82 1.35
CA ASP A 57 11.38 -10.19 1.11
C ASP A 57 11.37 -8.69 1.43
N ILE A 58 10.19 -8.09 1.63
CA ILE A 58 10.07 -6.69 2.01
C ILE A 58 10.57 -6.47 3.44
N ARG A 59 11.57 -5.61 3.58
CA ARG A 59 12.00 -5.05 4.86
C ARG A 59 11.57 -3.59 4.95
N ARG A 60 10.79 -3.27 5.97
CA ARG A 60 10.28 -1.90 6.18
C ARG A 60 11.40 -0.87 6.32
N VAL A 61 12.47 -1.24 7.03
CA VAL A 61 13.59 -0.35 7.29
C VAL A 61 14.62 -0.47 6.18
N THR A 62 15.02 0.66 5.60
CA THR A 62 16.11 0.72 4.64
C THR A 62 17.42 0.30 5.31
N VAL A 63 18.12 -0.66 4.70
CA VAL A 63 19.44 -1.08 5.14
C VAL A 63 20.48 -0.41 4.24
N VAL A 64 21.35 0.40 4.82
CA VAL A 64 22.51 0.98 4.11
C VAL A 64 23.68 0.01 4.24
N THR A 65 24.24 -0.41 3.11
CA THR A 65 25.44 -1.26 3.07
C THR A 65 26.60 -0.46 2.51
N ASP A 66 27.73 -0.46 3.20
CA ASP A 66 28.98 0.09 2.66
C ASP A 66 29.46 -0.79 1.49
N SER A 67 29.84 -0.14 0.38
CA SER A 67 30.36 -0.79 -0.83
C SER A 67 31.85 -1.09 -0.75
#